data_AF-A0A1H4A380-F1
#
_entry.id   AF-A0A1H4A380-F1
#
_cell.length_a   1.000
_cell.length_b   1.000
_cell.length_c   1.000
_cell.angle_alpha   90.00
_cell.angle_beta   90.00
_cell.angle_gamma   90.00
#
_symmetry.space_group_name_H-M   'P 1'
#
loop_
_entity.id
_entity.type
_entity.pdbx_description
1 polymer ?
#
loop_
_entity_poly.entity_id
_entity_poly.type
_entity_poly.pdbx_seq_one_letter_code
_entity_poly.pdbx_strand_id
1 'polypeptide(L)'
;MSRLFIYIELLFLLFHISAYGQVNLTWQGGSDYLSVGSYSGAVSQSDITRLKISGNGNITFENWKLSARIVNYPVVNGGNEFPADKISFSPTGTSGNLKPGPVPGVTQVGMPLSVPFQNGPNEVYLVPNSNAPIINNSPNQNDYFDFIMGFNLTVAPGSYLNSLQAWKEYPFQIEYTLYDKNNIPIARLQHTFKIQVTNLGNPPPEEKRYTIRVSTEASNGLLEFRTMADYINGKSVTYVDGLSVSATTAYQVTVRSVSSHFSSSAGNTLPLDIVHLQLSGGTGNIYSRTLSTGTQTILEGPSTGGTPVNFDITYFTEANDSRLFNVPPEQYETSLMYEISPR
;
A
#
# COMPACT_ATOMS: atom_id res chain seq x y z
N MET A 1 42.57 56.22 -5.17
CA MET A 1 42.22 55.20 -4.16
C MET A 1 43.45 54.35 -3.89
N SER A 2 43.97 54.35 -2.66
CA SER A 2 45.23 53.67 -2.36
C SER A 2 45.03 52.16 -2.32
N ARG A 3 46.05 51.39 -2.75
CA ARG A 3 46.05 49.93 -2.68
C ARG A 3 45.78 49.41 -1.25
N LEU A 4 46.06 50.23 -0.23
CA LEU A 4 45.78 49.95 1.19
C LEU A 4 44.28 49.78 1.49
N PHE A 5 43.41 50.54 0.81
CA PHE A 5 41.95 50.44 1.00
C PHE A 5 41.38 49.11 0.49
N ILE A 6 41.92 48.59 -0.61
CA ILE A 6 41.49 47.29 -1.18
C ILE A 6 41.87 46.13 -0.24
N TYR A 7 43.03 46.18 0.41
CA TYR A 7 43.44 45.14 1.36
C TYR A 7 42.62 45.17 2.66
N ILE A 8 42.16 46.33 3.10
CA ILE A 8 41.29 46.47 4.28
C ILE A 8 39.89 45.93 3.98
N GLU A 9 39.32 46.21 2.81
CA GLU A 9 38.04 45.62 2.40
C GLU A 9 38.12 44.08 2.23
N LEU A 10 39.23 43.57 1.70
CA LEU A 10 39.45 42.12 1.60
C LEU A 10 39.57 41.45 2.98
N LEU A 11 40.14 42.15 3.97
CA LEU A 11 40.26 41.66 5.34
C LEU A 11 38.90 41.61 6.05
N PHE A 12 38.03 42.61 5.87
CA PHE A 12 36.67 42.60 6.42
C PHE A 12 35.77 41.51 5.79
N LEU A 13 36.01 41.15 4.52
CA LEU A 13 35.30 40.05 3.84
C LEU A 13 35.65 38.66 4.40
N LEU A 14 36.85 38.50 4.99
CA LEU A 14 37.28 37.26 5.65
C LEU A 14 36.74 37.10 7.08
N PHE A 15 36.32 38.18 7.74
CA PHE A 15 35.72 38.15 9.08
C PHE A 15 34.21 37.83 9.11
N HIS A 16 33.60 37.52 7.96
CA HIS A 16 32.18 37.13 7.86
C HIS A 16 31.97 35.69 7.41
N ILE A 17 33.00 34.85 7.46
CA ILE A 17 32.84 33.41 7.34
C ILE A 17 32.35 32.89 8.69
N SER A 18 31.03 32.92 8.89
CA SER A 18 30.38 32.14 9.95
C SER A 18 30.72 30.67 9.68
N ALA A 19 31.66 30.11 10.44
CA ALA A 19 31.89 28.67 10.45
C ALA A 19 30.66 28.02 11.08
N TYR A 20 29.73 27.52 10.26
CA TYR A 20 28.64 26.69 10.73
C TYR A 20 29.24 25.48 11.44
N GLY A 21 28.78 25.18 12.66
CA GLY A 21 29.14 23.94 13.34
C GLY A 21 28.86 22.75 12.43
N GLN A 22 29.86 21.89 12.22
CA GLN A 22 29.73 20.73 11.34
C GLN A 22 28.81 19.70 12.00
N VAL A 23 27.65 19.46 11.39
CA VAL A 23 26.74 18.38 11.76
C VAL A 23 27.21 17.10 11.08
N ASN A 24 27.42 16.06 11.88
CA ASN A 24 27.83 14.74 11.41
C ASN A 24 26.69 13.75 11.55
N LEU A 25 26.56 12.83 10.59
CA LEU A 25 25.69 11.65 10.68
C LEU A 25 26.58 10.40 10.82
N THR A 26 26.36 9.63 11.89
CA THR A 26 27.15 8.43 12.19
C THR A 26 26.26 7.28 12.65
N TRP A 27 26.72 6.06 12.41
CA TRP A 27 26.10 4.86 12.97
C TRP A 27 26.56 4.67 14.43
N GLN A 28 25.65 4.25 15.32
CA GLN A 28 25.93 4.07 16.76
C GLN A 28 25.60 2.67 17.28
N GLY A 29 25.42 1.71 16.38
CA GLY A 29 25.08 0.34 16.76
C GLY A 29 23.71 -0.09 16.26
N GLY A 30 23.37 -1.33 16.60
CA GLY A 30 22.17 -2.02 16.17
C GLY A 30 22.49 -3.49 15.94
N SER A 31 21.46 -4.31 15.75
CA SER A 31 21.65 -5.66 15.24
C SER A 31 21.88 -5.57 13.73
N ASP A 32 22.98 -6.12 13.22
CA ASP A 32 23.24 -6.19 11.77
C ASP A 32 22.53 -7.39 11.12
N TYR A 33 21.56 -7.97 11.83
CA TYR A 33 20.97 -9.25 11.48
C TYR A 33 19.53 -9.39 11.97
N LEU A 34 18.68 -9.95 11.11
CA LEU A 34 17.32 -10.40 11.44
C LEU A 34 17.08 -11.78 10.84
N SER A 35 16.56 -12.72 11.64
CA SER A 35 16.15 -14.04 11.19
C SER A 35 14.63 -14.13 11.02
N VAL A 36 14.18 -14.69 9.90
CA VAL A 36 12.77 -14.97 9.60
C VAL A 36 12.57 -16.49 9.67
N GLY A 37 11.87 -16.92 10.72
CA GLY A 37 11.63 -18.34 11.01
C GLY A 37 10.25 -18.88 10.65
N SER A 38 9.34 -18.03 10.15
CA SER A 38 7.99 -18.44 9.77
C SER A 38 7.39 -17.50 8.71
N TYR A 39 6.27 -17.91 8.11
CA TYR A 39 5.51 -17.06 7.18
C TYR A 39 4.81 -15.87 7.83
N SER A 40 4.83 -15.76 9.16
CA SER A 40 4.32 -14.60 9.89
C SER A 40 5.25 -13.39 9.82
N GLY A 41 6.38 -13.49 9.13
CA GLY A 41 7.39 -12.44 9.07
C GLY A 41 8.24 -12.41 10.34
N ALA A 42 8.88 -11.28 10.59
CA ALA A 42 9.70 -11.07 11.79
C ALA A 42 9.81 -9.58 12.12
N VAL A 43 10.05 -9.27 13.39
CA VAL A 43 10.42 -7.93 13.86
C VAL A 43 11.72 -8.05 14.64
N SER A 44 12.64 -7.11 14.47
CA SER A 44 13.87 -7.08 15.25
C SER A 44 13.56 -6.89 16.74
N GLN A 45 14.21 -7.70 17.60
CA GLN A 45 14.01 -7.65 19.06
C GLN A 45 14.71 -6.45 19.72
N SER A 46 15.68 -5.88 19.02
CA SER A 46 16.39 -4.65 19.35
C SER A 46 16.48 -3.78 18.11
N ASP A 47 16.89 -2.52 18.29
CA ASP A 47 17.19 -1.62 17.16
C ASP A 47 18.07 -2.34 16.14
N ILE A 48 17.63 -2.40 14.88
CA ILE A 48 18.45 -2.88 13.76
C ILE A 48 19.51 -1.81 13.40
N THR A 49 19.21 -0.54 13.68
CA THR A 49 20.09 0.59 13.41
C THR A 49 19.82 1.72 14.39
N ARG A 50 20.91 2.35 14.85
CA ARG A 50 20.90 3.58 15.64
C ARG A 50 21.71 4.63 14.90
N LEU A 51 21.06 5.73 14.55
CA LEU A 51 21.65 6.82 13.79
C LEU A 51 21.86 8.03 14.70
N LYS A 52 23.07 8.58 14.71
CA LYS A 52 23.45 9.74 15.52
C LYS A 52 23.77 10.94 14.66
N ILE A 53 23.06 12.02 14.93
CA ILE A 53 23.38 13.37 14.49
C ILE A 53 24.17 14.03 15.63
N SER A 54 25.39 14.48 15.37
CA SER A 54 26.23 15.08 16.43
C SER A 54 27.16 16.16 15.89
N GLY A 55 27.62 17.03 16.77
CA GLY A 55 28.59 18.07 16.45
C GLY A 55 29.04 18.83 17.70
N ASN A 56 29.78 19.90 17.47
CA ASN A 56 30.28 20.79 18.52
C ASN A 56 29.82 22.22 18.26
N GLY A 57 29.65 22.95 19.35
CA GLY A 57 29.35 24.38 19.35
C GLY A 57 27.90 24.71 19.08
N ASN A 58 27.64 26.02 19.03
CA ASN A 58 26.26 26.50 19.07
C ASN A 58 25.57 26.34 17.71
N ILE A 59 24.44 25.63 17.70
CA ILE A 59 23.64 25.34 16.51
C ILE A 59 22.15 25.31 16.82
N THR A 60 21.37 25.76 15.85
CA THR A 60 19.93 25.49 15.75
C THR A 60 19.69 24.85 14.38
N PHE A 61 19.44 23.54 14.36
CA PHE A 61 19.22 22.78 13.14
C PHE A 61 17.73 22.42 13.03
N GLU A 62 17.00 23.23 12.25
CA GLU A 62 15.55 23.18 12.10
C GLU A 62 15.15 22.53 10.78
N ASN A 63 13.91 22.02 10.70
CA ASN A 63 13.28 21.50 9.48
C ASN A 63 14.15 20.51 8.68
N TRP A 64 15.01 19.77 9.38
CA TRP A 64 15.87 18.78 8.79
C TRP A 64 15.08 17.54 8.38
N LYS A 65 15.66 16.75 7.48
CA LYS A 65 15.07 15.49 6.99
C LYS A 65 16.09 14.38 7.04
N LEU A 66 15.61 13.16 7.22
CA LEU A 66 16.41 11.95 7.15
C LEU A 66 15.72 10.96 6.24
N SER A 67 16.39 10.55 5.17
CA SER A 67 15.94 9.49 4.29
C SER A 67 16.80 8.25 4.40
N ALA A 68 16.25 7.14 3.91
CA ALA A 68 16.93 5.87 3.71
C ALA A 68 16.60 5.34 2.31
N ARG A 69 17.57 4.71 1.64
CA ARG A 69 17.36 3.99 0.38
C ARG A 69 18.22 2.73 0.30
N ILE A 70 17.72 1.72 -0.40
CA ILE A 70 18.47 0.50 -0.70
C ILE A 70 19.35 0.76 -1.92
N VAL A 71 20.67 0.74 -1.76
CA VAL A 71 21.60 1.05 -2.86
C VAL A 71 22.00 -0.18 -3.67
N ASN A 72 21.83 -1.38 -3.12
CA ASN A 72 22.10 -2.65 -3.79
C ASN A 72 20.82 -3.32 -4.32
N TYR A 73 19.88 -2.53 -4.83
CA TYR A 73 18.63 -3.02 -5.41
C TYR A 73 18.86 -3.57 -6.86
N PRO A 74 18.27 -4.72 -7.24
CA PRO A 74 17.48 -5.63 -6.41
C PRO A 74 18.36 -6.43 -5.44
N VAL A 75 17.83 -6.71 -4.23
CA VAL A 75 18.53 -7.52 -3.23
C VAL A 75 18.32 -8.99 -3.52
N VAL A 76 19.35 -9.68 -4.00
CA VAL A 76 19.25 -11.05 -4.53
C VAL A 76 20.14 -12.05 -3.80
N ASN A 77 19.67 -13.30 -3.71
CA ASN A 77 20.48 -14.47 -3.34
C ASN A 77 20.04 -15.68 -4.18
N GLY A 78 20.99 -16.23 -4.95
CA GLY A 78 20.76 -17.44 -5.76
C GLY A 78 19.60 -17.30 -6.75
N GLY A 79 19.49 -16.13 -7.41
CA GLY A 79 18.44 -15.82 -8.39
C GLY A 79 17.07 -15.44 -7.80
N ASN A 80 16.90 -15.49 -6.47
CA ASN A 80 15.68 -15.04 -5.80
C ASN A 80 15.87 -13.60 -5.31
N GLU A 81 14.92 -12.72 -5.62
CA GLU A 81 14.89 -11.33 -5.15
C GLU A 81 14.06 -11.22 -3.87
N PHE A 82 14.60 -10.56 -2.85
CA PHE A 82 13.84 -10.16 -1.68
C PHE A 82 13.09 -8.85 -2.01
N PRO A 83 11.75 -8.85 -2.02
CA PRO A 83 11.00 -7.64 -2.37
C PRO A 83 11.18 -6.55 -1.31
N ALA A 84 11.66 -5.38 -1.71
CA ALA A 84 11.94 -4.28 -0.80
C ALA A 84 10.65 -3.74 -0.14
N ASP A 85 9.51 -3.80 -0.83
CA ASP A 85 8.21 -3.40 -0.29
C ASP A 85 7.70 -4.26 0.88
N LYS A 86 8.41 -5.35 1.20
CA LYS A 86 8.10 -6.24 2.33
C LYS A 86 8.90 -5.93 3.59
N ILE A 87 9.72 -4.88 3.58
CA ILE A 87 10.41 -4.42 4.78
C ILE A 87 10.00 -3.00 5.16
N SER A 88 9.98 -2.72 6.47
CA SER A 88 9.74 -1.37 6.98
C SER A 88 10.62 -1.05 8.20
N PHE A 89 10.94 0.23 8.35
CA PHE A 89 11.51 0.74 9.60
C PHE A 89 10.46 1.36 10.49
N SER A 90 10.59 1.15 11.79
CA SER A 90 9.76 1.78 12.81
C SER A 90 10.64 2.39 13.90
N PRO A 91 10.44 3.66 14.27
CA PRO A 91 11.25 4.30 15.31
C PRO A 91 10.97 3.68 16.68
N THR A 92 12.01 3.43 17.46
CA THR A 92 11.91 2.87 18.82
C THR A 92 12.05 3.93 19.91
N GLY A 93 12.74 5.02 19.60
CA GLY A 93 12.97 6.11 20.55
C GLY A 93 14.07 7.06 20.10
N THR A 94 14.24 8.12 20.88
CA THR A 94 15.30 9.11 20.73
C THR A 94 16.07 9.26 22.03
N SER A 95 17.35 9.59 21.93
CA SER A 95 18.23 9.82 23.09
C SER A 95 19.38 10.75 22.72
N GLY A 96 20.20 11.15 23.69
CA GLY A 96 21.35 12.04 23.49
C GLY A 96 21.35 13.23 24.44
N ASN A 97 22.08 14.27 24.06
CA ASN A 97 22.37 15.44 24.87
C ASN A 97 22.19 16.70 24.02
N LEU A 98 21.11 17.43 24.28
CA LEU A 98 20.82 18.74 23.69
C LEU A 98 20.81 19.81 24.77
N LYS A 99 21.04 21.07 24.37
CA LYS A 99 21.06 22.22 25.28
C LYS A 99 20.45 23.44 24.58
N PRO A 100 19.52 24.19 25.18
CA PRO A 100 18.77 23.88 26.40
C PRO A 100 17.70 22.81 26.14
N GLY A 101 17.23 22.17 27.22
CA GLY A 101 16.05 21.32 27.19
C GLY A 101 16.30 19.84 26.89
N PRO A 102 15.25 19.01 26.94
CA PRO A 102 15.34 17.57 26.74
C PRO A 102 15.42 17.21 25.24
N VAL A 103 15.88 15.99 24.96
CA VAL A 103 15.84 15.39 23.62
C VAL A 103 14.38 15.18 23.20
N PRO A 104 13.96 15.66 22.00
CA PRO A 104 12.58 15.49 21.54
C PRO A 104 12.29 14.02 21.21
N GLY A 105 11.11 13.53 21.61
CA GLY A 105 10.62 12.19 21.31
C GLY A 105 10.23 11.98 19.84
N VAL A 106 9.99 10.72 19.46
CA VAL A 106 9.58 10.27 18.12
C VAL A 106 8.45 11.12 17.52
N THR A 107 7.38 11.32 18.29
CA THR A 107 6.20 12.10 17.84
C THR A 107 6.48 13.59 17.74
N GLN A 108 7.32 14.15 18.61
CA GLN A 108 7.71 15.56 18.58
C GLN A 108 8.59 15.88 17.37
N VAL A 109 9.44 14.93 16.96
CA VAL A 109 10.23 15.05 15.72
C VAL A 109 9.35 14.88 14.49
N GLY A 110 8.24 14.13 14.58
CA GLY A 110 7.34 13.87 13.44
C GLY A 110 7.76 12.64 12.63
N MET A 111 8.39 11.64 13.27
CA MET A 111 8.71 10.36 12.62
C MET A 111 7.44 9.53 12.38
N PRO A 112 7.23 8.99 11.18
CA PRO A 112 6.18 8.00 10.94
C PRO A 112 6.44 6.72 11.76
N LEU A 113 5.38 6.09 12.27
CA LEU A 113 5.49 4.88 13.09
C LEU A 113 5.89 3.63 12.29
N SER A 114 5.72 3.66 10.97
CA SER A 114 6.20 2.63 10.05
C SER A 114 6.48 3.26 8.69
N VAL A 115 7.69 3.03 8.19
CA VAL A 115 8.16 3.53 6.89
C VAL A 115 8.50 2.32 6.03
N PRO A 116 7.58 1.85 5.16
CA PRO A 116 7.86 0.77 4.23
C PRO A 116 8.84 1.25 3.17
N PHE A 117 9.76 0.37 2.77
CA PHE A 117 10.57 0.61 1.57
C PHE A 117 9.72 0.42 0.32
N GLN A 118 10.22 0.89 -0.81
CA GLN A 118 9.59 0.72 -2.11
C GLN A 118 10.49 -0.11 -3.01
N ASN A 119 9.91 -0.87 -3.94
CA ASN A 119 10.70 -1.53 -4.97
C ASN A 119 11.36 -0.47 -5.86
N GLY A 120 12.65 -0.66 -6.14
CA GLY A 120 13.50 0.33 -6.80
C GLY A 120 14.44 1.08 -5.85
N PRO A 121 15.41 1.85 -6.38
CA PRO A 121 16.40 2.60 -5.61
C PRO A 121 15.84 3.94 -5.08
N ASN A 122 14.58 3.94 -4.63
CA ASN A 122 13.87 5.14 -4.19
C ASN A 122 14.20 5.47 -2.73
N GLU A 123 14.18 6.76 -2.40
CA GLU A 123 14.30 7.21 -1.01
C GLU A 123 12.95 7.12 -0.30
N VAL A 124 12.99 6.65 0.94
CA VAL A 124 11.90 6.74 1.90
C VAL A 124 12.34 7.59 3.08
N TYR A 125 11.45 8.40 3.61
CA TYR A 125 11.81 9.38 4.65
C TYR A 125 11.48 8.84 6.04
N LEU A 126 12.53 8.60 6.84
CA LEU A 126 12.44 8.26 8.26
C LEU A 126 12.03 9.47 9.10
N VAL A 127 12.50 10.66 8.67
CA VAL A 127 12.04 11.96 9.14
C VAL A 127 11.72 12.80 7.89
N PRO A 128 10.44 12.90 7.50
CA PRO A 128 10.03 13.63 6.29
C PRO A 128 10.27 15.13 6.37
N ASN A 129 10.04 15.71 7.55
CA ASN A 129 10.32 17.10 7.89
C ASN A 129 10.24 17.22 9.41
N SER A 130 11.35 17.51 10.07
CA SER A 130 11.35 17.56 11.54
C SER A 130 10.48 18.70 12.07
N ASN A 131 9.59 18.37 13.00
CA ASN A 131 8.79 19.32 13.77
C ASN A 131 9.53 19.83 15.03
N ALA A 132 10.68 19.26 15.35
CA ALA A 132 11.52 19.65 16.48
C ALA A 132 12.95 19.99 16.03
N PRO A 133 13.51 21.14 16.42
CA PRO A 133 14.88 21.49 16.10
C PRO A 133 15.87 20.69 16.95
N ILE A 134 17.04 20.40 16.39
CA ILE A 134 18.21 19.98 17.17
C ILE A 134 18.92 21.26 17.61
N ILE A 135 18.92 21.53 18.91
CA ILE A 135 19.51 22.75 19.49
C ILE A 135 20.68 22.38 20.39
N ASN A 136 21.81 23.04 20.17
CA ASN A 136 22.89 23.16 21.12
C ASN A 136 23.21 24.64 21.27
N ASN A 137 22.87 25.25 22.38
CA ASN A 137 23.17 26.63 22.69
C ASN A 137 23.71 26.66 24.11
N SER A 138 25.03 26.50 24.22
CA SER A 138 25.76 26.47 25.48
C SER A 138 26.56 27.77 25.66
N PRO A 139 26.77 28.23 26.91
CA PRO A 139 27.75 29.27 27.20
C PRO A 139 29.16 28.93 26.71
N ASN A 140 29.49 27.63 26.63
CA ASN A 140 30.75 27.14 26.08
C ASN A 140 30.59 26.89 24.57
N GLN A 141 31.25 27.71 23.76
CA GLN A 141 31.15 27.67 22.30
C GLN A 141 31.60 26.36 21.63
N ASN A 142 32.20 25.41 22.37
CA ASN A 142 32.70 24.13 21.86
C ASN A 142 31.96 22.91 22.43
N ASP A 143 30.87 23.12 23.19
CA ASP A 143 30.12 22.04 23.81
C ASP A 143 29.62 21.04 22.77
N TYR A 144 29.78 19.76 23.10
CA TYR A 144 29.31 18.65 22.28
C TYR A 144 27.80 18.46 22.42
N PHE A 145 27.15 18.08 21.31
CA PHE A 145 25.77 17.59 21.32
C PHE A 145 25.63 16.30 20.52
N ASP A 146 24.64 15.51 20.89
CA ASP A 146 24.20 14.37 20.10
C ASP A 146 22.68 14.16 20.15
N PHE A 147 22.16 13.62 19.06
CA PHE A 147 20.78 13.22 18.87
C PHE A 147 20.76 11.86 18.18
N ILE A 148 20.34 10.83 18.91
CA ILE A 148 20.38 9.43 18.50
C ILE A 148 18.94 8.95 18.28
N MET A 149 18.70 8.33 17.13
CA MET A 149 17.42 7.72 16.75
C MET A 149 17.59 6.21 16.59
N GLY A 150 16.77 5.41 17.26
CA GLY A 150 16.71 3.96 17.10
C GLY A 150 15.59 3.54 16.16
N PHE A 151 15.84 2.50 15.36
CA PHE A 151 14.83 1.93 14.47
C PHE A 151 14.82 0.41 14.56
N ASN A 152 13.63 -0.17 14.62
CA ASN A 152 13.39 -1.59 14.40
C ASN A 152 13.11 -1.88 12.93
N LEU A 153 13.47 -3.08 12.50
CA LEU A 153 13.13 -3.64 11.19
C LEU A 153 11.96 -4.61 11.32
N THR A 154 10.98 -4.46 10.43
CA THR A 154 9.91 -5.42 10.25
C THR A 154 10.01 -6.06 8.87
N VAL A 155 9.87 -7.37 8.80
CA VAL A 155 9.63 -8.15 7.59
C VAL A 155 8.16 -8.57 7.60
N ALA A 156 7.42 -8.20 6.55
CA ALA A 156 6.00 -8.49 6.44
C ALA A 156 5.72 -10.02 6.36
N PRO A 157 4.56 -10.48 6.84
CA PRO A 157 4.12 -11.86 6.61
C PRO A 157 3.82 -12.12 5.14
N GLY A 158 3.91 -13.38 4.72
CA GLY A 158 3.39 -13.81 3.42
C GLY A 158 4.06 -15.04 2.81
N SER A 159 3.34 -15.67 1.89
CA SER A 159 3.79 -16.79 1.04
C SER A 159 5.06 -16.50 0.26
N TYR A 160 5.34 -15.23 -0.07
CA TYR A 160 6.54 -14.82 -0.83
C TYR A 160 7.84 -15.28 -0.17
N LEU A 161 7.86 -15.45 1.16
CA LEU A 161 9.00 -15.97 1.91
C LEU A 161 9.40 -17.40 1.47
N ASN A 162 8.50 -18.13 0.81
CA ASN A 162 8.75 -19.49 0.34
C ASN A 162 9.85 -19.59 -0.73
N SER A 163 10.02 -18.59 -1.60
CA SER A 163 11.12 -18.57 -2.58
C SER A 163 12.45 -18.17 -1.94
N LEU A 164 12.38 -17.48 -0.80
CA LEU A 164 13.52 -16.91 -0.10
C LEU A 164 14.19 -17.88 0.87
N GLN A 165 13.54 -19.00 1.21
CA GLN A 165 14.14 -20.07 2.02
C GLN A 165 15.01 -21.02 1.16
N ALA A 166 15.81 -21.91 1.76
CA ALA A 166 16.11 -22.04 3.18
C ALA A 166 17.55 -21.63 3.47
N TRP A 167 17.76 -20.98 4.61
CA TRP A 167 19.05 -20.47 5.09
C TRP A 167 19.74 -19.49 4.12
N LYS A 168 18.96 -18.81 3.28
CA LYS A 168 19.50 -17.76 2.40
C LYS A 168 19.60 -16.45 3.15
N GLU A 169 20.71 -15.75 2.93
CA GLU A 169 20.97 -14.43 3.49
C GLU A 169 20.84 -13.35 2.42
N TYR A 170 20.11 -12.29 2.74
CA TYR A 170 19.88 -11.15 1.87
C TYR A 170 20.54 -9.92 2.51
N PRO A 171 21.70 -9.45 2.01
CA PRO A 171 22.35 -8.26 2.52
C PRO A 171 21.62 -7.02 1.99
N PHE A 172 21.09 -6.18 2.87
CA PHE A 172 20.50 -4.89 2.53
C PHE A 172 21.51 -3.79 2.85
N GLN A 173 22.06 -3.16 1.81
CA GLN A 173 22.91 -1.99 1.96
C GLN A 173 22.03 -0.74 1.90
N ILE A 174 21.90 -0.07 3.04
CA ILE A 174 21.09 1.14 3.18
C ILE A 174 22.01 2.35 3.17
N GLU A 175 21.68 3.33 2.33
CA GLU A 175 22.23 4.68 2.43
C GLU A 175 21.22 5.58 3.15
N TYR A 176 21.68 6.21 4.23
CA TYR A 176 20.98 7.25 4.94
C TYR A 176 21.48 8.62 4.48
N THR A 177 20.56 9.53 4.20
CA THR A 177 20.90 10.90 3.80
C THR A 177 20.26 11.89 4.77
N LEU A 178 21.08 12.73 5.40
CA LEU A 178 20.64 13.86 6.21
C LEU A 178 20.56 15.11 5.33
N TYR A 179 19.42 15.79 5.40
CA TYR A 179 19.15 17.01 4.65
C TYR A 179 18.99 18.20 5.59
N ASP A 180 19.42 19.37 5.13
CA ASP A 180 19.08 20.64 5.77
C ASP A 180 17.65 21.11 5.44
N LYS A 181 17.27 22.25 6.00
CA LYS A 181 15.97 22.90 5.77
C LYS A 181 15.67 23.25 4.31
N ASN A 182 16.69 23.33 3.46
CA ASN A 182 16.58 23.67 2.05
C ASN A 182 16.54 22.42 1.15
N ASN A 183 16.44 21.22 1.73
CA ASN A 183 16.55 19.92 1.05
C ASN A 183 17.93 19.67 0.42
N ILE A 184 18.99 20.25 0.96
CA ILE A 184 20.35 19.99 0.52
C ILE A 184 20.92 18.82 1.34
N PRO A 185 21.42 17.74 0.71
CA PRO A 185 22.14 16.68 1.40
C PRO A 185 23.38 17.25 2.09
N ILE A 186 23.47 17.11 3.42
CA ILE A 186 24.62 17.59 4.20
C ILE A 186 25.46 16.45 4.78
N ALA A 187 24.91 15.25 4.89
CA ALA A 187 25.67 14.05 5.28
C ALA A 187 25.06 12.79 4.66
N ARG A 188 25.91 11.79 4.39
CA ARG A 188 25.51 10.45 3.95
C ARG A 188 26.23 9.40 4.77
N LEU A 189 25.54 8.31 5.04
CA LEU A 189 26.07 7.16 5.77
C LEU A 189 25.53 5.89 5.11
N GLN A 190 26.40 4.94 4.80
CA GLN A 190 25.96 3.62 4.35
C GLN A 190 26.17 2.59 5.46
N HIS A 191 25.18 1.71 5.64
CA HIS A 191 25.24 0.60 6.58
C HIS A 191 24.56 -0.63 5.99
N THR A 192 25.09 -1.81 6.28
CA THR A 192 24.55 -3.07 5.79
C THR A 192 24.02 -3.90 6.96
N PHE A 193 22.78 -4.36 6.85
CA PHE A 193 22.25 -5.43 7.70
C PHE A 193 21.86 -6.62 6.82
N LYS A 194 21.69 -7.79 7.43
CA LYS A 194 21.30 -9.02 6.75
C LYS A 194 19.94 -9.52 7.23
N ILE A 195 19.13 -9.99 6.30
CA ILE A 195 17.93 -10.79 6.61
C ILE A 195 18.22 -12.23 6.21
N GLN A 196 18.16 -13.16 7.15
CA GLN A 196 18.23 -14.59 6.87
C GLN A 196 16.84 -15.20 6.92
N VAL A 197 16.43 -15.86 5.85
CA VAL A 197 15.18 -16.65 5.83
C VAL A 197 15.55 -18.10 6.08
N THR A 198 15.19 -18.63 7.25
CA THR A 198 15.50 -20.01 7.63
C THR A 198 14.57 -20.98 6.91
N ASN A 199 14.71 -22.29 7.20
CA ASN A 199 13.63 -23.22 6.87
C ASN A 199 12.36 -22.83 7.64
N LEU A 200 11.24 -22.61 6.93
CA LEU A 200 9.99 -22.10 7.50
C LEU A 200 9.07 -23.21 8.02
N GLY A 201 9.39 -24.49 7.74
CA GLY A 201 8.84 -25.70 8.36
C GLY A 201 7.37 -26.04 8.04
N ASN A 202 6.52 -25.04 7.82
CA ASN A 202 5.11 -25.19 7.46
C ASN A 202 4.92 -25.00 5.95
N PRO A 203 3.78 -25.40 5.37
CA PRO A 203 3.41 -24.93 4.04
C PRO A 203 3.20 -23.40 4.04
N PRO A 204 3.48 -22.71 2.93
CA PRO A 204 3.19 -21.29 2.80
C PRO A 204 1.67 -21.03 2.97
N PRO A 205 1.28 -19.88 3.55
CA PRO A 205 -0.11 -19.45 3.57
C PRO A 205 -0.67 -19.43 2.15
N GLU A 206 -1.90 -19.90 1.97
CA GLU A 206 -2.57 -19.80 0.67
C GLU A 206 -2.73 -18.33 0.29
N GLU A 207 -2.22 -17.95 -0.88
CA GLU A 207 -2.52 -16.65 -1.44
C GLU A 207 -3.99 -16.60 -1.83
N LYS A 208 -4.73 -15.68 -1.22
CA LYS A 208 -6.11 -15.39 -1.59
C LYS A 208 -6.11 -14.77 -2.99
N ARG A 209 -6.59 -15.52 -3.97
CA ARG A 209 -6.73 -15.08 -5.36
C ARG A 209 -8.19 -15.24 -5.74
N TYR A 210 -8.77 -14.19 -6.30
CA TYR A 210 -10.14 -14.16 -6.78
C TYR A 210 -10.18 -13.62 -8.19
N THR A 211 -10.88 -14.32 -9.07
CA THR A 211 -11.13 -13.88 -10.43
C THR A 211 -12.63 -14.03 -10.69
N ILE A 212 -13.21 -13.01 -11.32
CA ILE A 212 -14.57 -13.02 -11.81
C ILE A 212 -14.55 -12.60 -13.28
N ARG A 213 -15.35 -13.27 -14.10
CA ARG A 213 -15.53 -12.92 -15.50
C ARG A 213 -16.98 -13.12 -15.88
N VAL A 214 -17.59 -12.10 -16.46
CA VAL A 214 -18.87 -12.21 -17.17
C VAL A 214 -18.58 -12.51 -18.64
N SER A 215 -19.29 -13.46 -19.25
CA SER A 215 -19.09 -13.81 -20.65
C SER A 215 -19.46 -12.65 -21.57
N THR A 216 -18.94 -12.65 -22.80
CA THR A 216 -19.24 -11.59 -23.79
C THR A 216 -20.73 -11.57 -24.13
N GLU A 217 -21.34 -12.75 -24.21
CA GLU A 217 -22.76 -12.96 -24.49
C GLU A 217 -23.63 -12.43 -23.34
N ALA A 218 -23.24 -12.72 -22.09
CA ALA A 218 -23.97 -12.24 -20.91
C ALA A 218 -23.72 -10.75 -20.60
N SER A 219 -22.67 -10.14 -21.18
CA SER A 219 -22.35 -8.72 -21.01
C SER A 219 -23.35 -7.80 -21.73
N ASN A 220 -24.06 -8.31 -22.74
CA ASN A 220 -25.11 -7.59 -23.48
C ASN A 220 -26.45 -8.32 -23.30
N GLY A 221 -26.91 -8.41 -22.05
CA GLY A 221 -28.20 -9.00 -21.69
C GLY A 221 -29.37 -8.34 -22.44
N LEU A 222 -30.17 -9.12 -23.18
CA LEU A 222 -31.33 -8.63 -23.94
C LEU A 222 -32.57 -9.48 -23.64
N LEU A 223 -33.57 -8.84 -23.05
CA LEU A 223 -34.94 -9.37 -22.90
C LEU A 223 -35.84 -8.68 -23.93
N GLU A 224 -36.16 -9.40 -25.01
CA GLU A 224 -36.95 -8.85 -26.10
C GLU A 224 -38.42 -9.29 -26.00
N PHE A 225 -39.33 -8.31 -25.88
CA PHE A 225 -40.77 -8.52 -25.81
C PHE A 225 -41.41 -8.27 -27.18
N ARG A 226 -41.87 -9.33 -27.87
CA ARG A 226 -42.42 -9.24 -29.23
C ARG A 226 -43.92 -9.54 -29.30
N THR A 227 -44.44 -10.29 -28.35
CA THR A 227 -45.80 -10.80 -28.35
C THR A 227 -46.52 -10.47 -27.05
N MET A 228 -47.85 -10.37 -27.08
CA MET A 228 -48.65 -10.20 -25.86
C MET A 228 -48.36 -11.30 -24.82
N ALA A 229 -48.04 -12.51 -25.27
CA ALA A 229 -47.67 -13.62 -24.38
C ALA A 229 -46.39 -13.35 -23.59
N ASP A 230 -45.41 -12.62 -24.15
CA ASP A 230 -44.19 -12.25 -23.42
C ASP A 230 -44.50 -11.34 -22.23
N TYR A 231 -45.49 -10.45 -22.37
CA TYR A 231 -45.93 -9.56 -21.30
C TYR A 231 -46.79 -10.29 -20.25
N ILE A 232 -47.70 -11.18 -20.69
CA ILE A 232 -48.61 -11.91 -19.80
C ILE A 232 -47.87 -12.98 -19.00
N ASN A 233 -47.00 -13.76 -19.64
CA ASN A 233 -46.32 -14.89 -19.00
C ASN A 233 -44.96 -14.51 -18.39
N GLY A 234 -44.46 -13.31 -18.70
CA GLY A 234 -43.09 -12.92 -18.44
C GLY A 234 -42.14 -13.47 -19.50
N LYS A 235 -40.92 -12.91 -19.53
CA LYS A 235 -39.87 -13.30 -20.46
C LYS A 235 -38.62 -13.68 -19.69
N SER A 236 -37.93 -14.72 -20.15
CA SER A 236 -36.63 -15.13 -19.61
C SER A 236 -35.61 -15.32 -20.72
N VAL A 237 -34.35 -15.00 -20.43
CA VAL A 237 -33.20 -15.33 -21.27
C VAL A 237 -32.10 -15.92 -20.38
N THR A 238 -31.49 -17.01 -20.83
CA THR A 238 -30.39 -17.67 -20.12
C THR A 238 -29.12 -17.62 -20.96
N TYR A 239 -28.05 -17.14 -20.35
CA TYR A 239 -26.71 -17.12 -20.90
C TYR A 239 -25.90 -18.26 -20.28
N VAL A 240 -25.67 -19.30 -21.08
CA VAL A 240 -24.88 -20.47 -20.66
C VAL A 240 -23.44 -20.03 -20.38
N ASP A 241 -22.86 -20.52 -19.28
CA ASP A 241 -21.52 -20.12 -18.81
C ASP A 241 -21.36 -18.58 -18.70
N GLY A 242 -22.45 -17.87 -18.38
CA GLY A 242 -22.51 -16.42 -18.34
C GLY A 242 -21.61 -15.79 -17.26
N LEU A 243 -21.31 -16.52 -16.19
CA LEU A 243 -20.43 -16.11 -15.11
C LEU A 243 -19.37 -17.18 -14.83
N SER A 244 -18.10 -16.78 -14.76
CA SER A 244 -16.99 -17.65 -14.35
C SER A 244 -16.30 -17.07 -13.11
N VAL A 245 -16.10 -17.90 -12.11
CA VAL A 245 -15.46 -17.52 -10.84
C VAL A 245 -14.31 -18.47 -10.52
N SER A 246 -13.23 -17.94 -9.98
CA SER A 246 -12.13 -18.71 -9.43
C SER A 246 -11.71 -18.10 -8.10
N ALA A 247 -11.60 -18.92 -7.06
CA ALA A 247 -11.23 -18.51 -5.72
C ALA A 247 -10.37 -19.57 -5.03
N THR A 248 -9.33 -19.14 -4.30
CA THR A 248 -8.53 -20.06 -3.47
C THR A 248 -9.08 -20.25 -2.05
N THR A 249 -9.99 -19.38 -1.60
CA THR A 249 -10.76 -19.55 -0.34
C THR A 249 -12.26 -19.38 -0.59
N ALA A 250 -13.09 -19.58 0.44
CA ALA A 250 -14.53 -19.33 0.34
C ALA A 250 -14.81 -17.89 -0.13
N TYR A 251 -15.83 -17.73 -0.97
CA TYR A 251 -16.11 -16.48 -1.68
C TYR A 251 -17.60 -16.15 -1.69
N GLN A 252 -17.89 -14.89 -1.98
CA GLN A 252 -19.21 -14.42 -2.35
C GLN A 252 -19.14 -13.58 -3.63
N VAL A 253 -20.21 -13.63 -4.42
CA VAL A 253 -20.43 -12.74 -5.58
C VAL A 253 -21.62 -11.86 -5.29
N THR A 254 -21.42 -10.57 -5.53
CA THR A 254 -22.47 -9.56 -5.40
C THR A 254 -22.72 -8.86 -6.72
N VAL A 255 -23.94 -8.37 -6.90
CA VAL A 255 -24.34 -7.57 -8.05
C VAL A 255 -25.05 -6.30 -7.58
N ARG A 256 -24.91 -5.22 -8.35
CA ARG A 256 -25.75 -4.02 -8.26
C ARG A 256 -25.87 -3.36 -9.62
N SER A 257 -26.94 -2.61 -9.82
CA SER A 257 -27.06 -1.68 -10.92
C SER A 257 -26.28 -0.40 -10.65
N VAL A 258 -25.62 0.11 -11.69
CA VAL A 258 -24.93 1.41 -11.67
C VAL A 258 -25.93 2.56 -11.76
N SER A 259 -26.99 2.38 -12.56
CA SER A 259 -28.06 3.36 -12.74
C SER A 259 -29.27 3.01 -11.88
N SER A 260 -30.03 4.01 -11.45
CA SER A 260 -31.22 3.82 -10.59
C SER A 260 -32.44 3.23 -11.29
N HIS A 261 -32.45 3.24 -12.62
CA HIS A 261 -33.53 2.79 -13.48
C HIS A 261 -32.92 2.20 -14.77
N PHE A 262 -33.74 1.50 -15.55
CA PHE A 262 -33.47 1.39 -16.97
C PHE A 262 -33.91 2.67 -17.68
N SER A 263 -33.17 3.11 -18.68
CA SER A 263 -33.47 4.34 -19.42
C SER A 263 -33.44 4.10 -20.93
N SER A 264 -34.32 4.76 -21.66
CA SER A 264 -34.30 4.79 -23.11
C SER A 264 -33.63 6.04 -23.67
N SER A 265 -33.32 6.03 -24.97
CA SER A 265 -32.77 7.19 -25.68
C SER A 265 -33.73 8.39 -25.73
N ALA A 266 -35.04 8.16 -25.62
CA ALA A 266 -36.07 9.19 -25.55
C ALA A 266 -36.29 9.75 -24.13
N GLY A 267 -35.59 9.21 -23.12
CA GLY A 267 -35.69 9.65 -21.72
C GLY A 267 -36.80 8.97 -20.92
N ASN A 268 -37.45 7.93 -21.46
CA ASN A 268 -38.38 7.11 -20.71
C ASN A 268 -37.61 6.21 -19.73
N THR A 269 -38.23 5.84 -18.62
CA THR A 269 -37.57 5.02 -17.59
C THR A 269 -38.43 3.83 -17.15
N LEU A 270 -37.76 2.77 -16.72
CA LEU A 270 -38.37 1.61 -16.09
C LEU A 270 -37.68 1.29 -14.75
N PRO A 271 -38.44 0.88 -13.72
CA PRO A 271 -37.85 0.52 -12.44
C PRO A 271 -37.04 -0.78 -12.56
N LEU A 272 -35.94 -0.88 -11.81
CA LEU A 272 -35.01 -2.01 -11.93
C LEU A 272 -35.61 -3.34 -11.50
N ASP A 273 -36.48 -3.32 -10.50
CA ASP A 273 -37.05 -4.49 -9.84
C ASP A 273 -38.13 -5.21 -10.67
N ILE A 274 -38.35 -4.80 -11.92
CA ILE A 274 -39.10 -5.58 -12.92
C ILE A 274 -38.28 -6.77 -13.45
N VAL A 275 -36.94 -6.68 -13.39
CA VAL A 275 -36.03 -7.72 -13.83
C VAL A 275 -35.42 -8.42 -12.63
N HIS A 276 -35.45 -9.74 -12.68
CA HIS A 276 -34.80 -10.64 -11.75
C HIS A 276 -33.56 -11.23 -12.40
N LEU A 277 -32.53 -11.43 -11.57
CA LEU A 277 -31.32 -12.15 -11.89
C LEU A 277 -31.29 -13.43 -11.06
N GLN A 278 -30.98 -14.53 -11.71
CA GLN A 278 -30.72 -15.81 -11.07
C GLN A 278 -29.53 -16.49 -11.73
N LEU A 279 -28.72 -17.18 -10.93
CA LEU A 279 -27.67 -18.07 -11.43
C LEU A 279 -28.16 -19.53 -11.42
N SER A 280 -27.53 -20.38 -12.22
CA SER A 280 -27.69 -21.83 -12.11
C SER A 280 -26.41 -22.58 -12.46
N GLY A 281 -26.32 -23.83 -12.00
CA GLY A 281 -25.11 -24.65 -12.16
C GLY A 281 -24.09 -24.44 -11.03
N GLY A 282 -22.89 -24.99 -11.23
CA GLY A 282 -21.79 -24.89 -10.27
C GLY A 282 -22.07 -25.50 -8.88
N THR A 283 -21.27 -25.08 -7.90
CA THR A 283 -21.46 -25.44 -6.48
C THR A 283 -21.53 -24.17 -5.64
N GLY A 284 -22.45 -24.12 -4.68
CA GLY A 284 -22.65 -22.96 -3.80
C GLY A 284 -24.13 -22.69 -3.49
N ASN A 285 -24.36 -21.70 -2.63
CA ASN A 285 -25.68 -21.16 -2.35
C ASN A 285 -25.97 -20.06 -3.37
N ILE A 286 -27.00 -20.26 -4.18
CA ILE A 286 -27.43 -19.29 -5.19
C ILE A 286 -28.67 -18.57 -4.70
N TYR A 287 -28.71 -17.26 -4.92
CA TYR A 287 -29.83 -16.41 -4.52
C TYR A 287 -30.41 -15.66 -5.72
N SER A 288 -31.70 -15.85 -5.98
CA SER A 288 -32.43 -14.99 -6.92
C SER A 288 -32.66 -13.60 -6.31
N ARG A 289 -32.47 -12.55 -7.12
CA ARG A 289 -32.58 -11.14 -6.72
C ARG A 289 -33.27 -10.33 -7.80
N THR A 290 -34.15 -9.42 -7.42
CA THR A 290 -34.53 -8.30 -8.26
C THR A 290 -33.33 -7.37 -8.45
N LEU A 291 -33.21 -6.74 -9.61
CA LEU A 291 -32.16 -5.75 -9.81
C LEU A 291 -32.40 -4.52 -8.92
N SER A 292 -31.34 -4.01 -8.31
CA SER A 292 -31.39 -2.80 -7.49
C SER A 292 -30.05 -2.08 -7.53
N THR A 293 -30.00 -0.84 -7.04
CA THR A 293 -28.74 -0.11 -6.83
C THR A 293 -27.99 -0.56 -5.58
N GLY A 294 -28.65 -1.29 -4.68
CA GLY A 294 -28.04 -1.87 -3.50
C GLY A 294 -27.20 -3.09 -3.87
N THR A 295 -26.05 -3.24 -3.23
CA THR A 295 -25.22 -4.45 -3.38
C THR A 295 -25.97 -5.65 -2.82
N GLN A 296 -26.24 -6.65 -3.66
CA GLN A 296 -26.95 -7.86 -3.29
C GLN A 296 -26.10 -9.09 -3.57
N THR A 297 -25.97 -9.98 -2.59
CA THR A 297 -25.33 -11.29 -2.77
C THR A 297 -26.21 -12.19 -3.64
N ILE A 298 -25.60 -12.75 -4.69
CA ILE A 298 -26.24 -13.66 -5.66
C ILE A 298 -25.64 -15.08 -5.63
N LEU A 299 -24.42 -15.23 -5.10
CA LEU A 299 -23.73 -16.51 -4.96
C LEU A 299 -22.81 -16.49 -3.73
N GLU A 300 -22.81 -17.58 -2.97
CA GLU A 300 -21.78 -17.89 -1.97
C GLU A 300 -21.23 -19.29 -2.27
N GLY A 301 -19.90 -19.42 -2.37
CA GLY A 301 -19.28 -20.69 -2.71
C GLY A 301 -18.09 -21.04 -1.81
N PRO A 302 -17.74 -22.34 -1.70
CA PRO A 302 -16.47 -22.75 -1.11
C PRO A 302 -15.30 -22.37 -2.02
N SER A 303 -14.06 -22.63 -1.59
CA SER A 303 -12.89 -22.51 -2.47
C SER A 303 -13.07 -23.35 -3.75
N THR A 304 -12.66 -22.80 -4.89
CA THR A 304 -12.57 -23.54 -6.16
C THR A 304 -11.15 -24.10 -6.40
N GLY A 305 -10.26 -23.97 -5.42
CA GLY A 305 -8.85 -24.32 -5.56
C GLY A 305 -8.12 -23.48 -6.62
N GLY A 306 -8.64 -22.29 -6.94
CA GLY A 306 -8.12 -21.45 -8.03
C GLY A 306 -8.51 -21.93 -9.44
N THR A 307 -9.31 -22.98 -9.58
CA THR A 307 -9.84 -23.42 -10.88
C THR A 307 -11.14 -22.68 -11.21
N PRO A 308 -11.35 -22.23 -12.47
CA PRO A 308 -12.60 -21.60 -12.86
C PRO A 308 -13.80 -22.55 -12.75
N VAL A 309 -14.88 -22.06 -12.15
CA VAL A 309 -16.20 -22.70 -12.10
C VAL A 309 -17.18 -21.77 -12.79
N ASN A 310 -18.01 -22.32 -13.67
CA ASN A 310 -18.97 -21.55 -14.44
C ASN A 310 -20.40 -21.70 -13.91
N PHE A 311 -21.18 -20.64 -14.12
CA PHE A 311 -22.58 -20.53 -13.81
C PHE A 311 -23.30 -19.91 -15.00
N ASP A 312 -24.51 -20.37 -15.26
CA ASP A 312 -25.41 -19.72 -16.21
C ASP A 312 -26.01 -18.48 -15.55
N ILE A 313 -26.25 -17.43 -16.33
CA ILE A 313 -26.97 -16.23 -15.88
C ILE A 313 -28.34 -16.21 -16.55
N THR A 314 -29.41 -16.22 -15.76
CA THR A 314 -30.77 -16.01 -16.24
C THR A 314 -31.27 -14.64 -15.81
N TYR A 315 -31.73 -13.85 -16.77
CA TYR A 315 -32.53 -12.66 -16.52
C TYR A 315 -33.98 -12.95 -16.88
N PHE A 316 -34.92 -12.52 -16.05
CA PHE A 316 -36.33 -12.73 -16.32
C PHE A 316 -37.22 -11.65 -15.70
N THR A 317 -38.45 -11.54 -16.22
CA THR A 317 -39.53 -10.76 -15.61
C THR A 317 -40.60 -11.69 -15.08
N GLU A 318 -41.35 -11.24 -14.08
CA GLU A 318 -42.52 -11.99 -13.61
C GLU A 318 -43.67 -11.92 -14.62
N ALA A 319 -44.59 -12.88 -14.50
CA ALA A 319 -45.83 -12.90 -15.26
C ALA A 319 -46.74 -11.75 -14.83
N ASN A 320 -47.41 -11.13 -15.79
CA ASN A 320 -48.39 -10.07 -15.58
C ASN A 320 -47.88 -8.83 -14.82
N ASP A 321 -46.61 -8.46 -14.99
CA ASP A 321 -46.12 -7.19 -14.43
C ASP A 321 -46.75 -6.01 -15.17
N SER A 322 -47.77 -5.41 -14.53
CA SER A 322 -48.52 -4.27 -15.08
C SER A 322 -47.66 -3.06 -15.45
N ARG A 323 -46.45 -2.96 -14.89
CA ARG A 323 -45.49 -1.89 -15.19
C ARG A 323 -44.93 -2.00 -16.61
N LEU A 324 -45.05 -3.15 -17.28
CA LEU A 324 -44.56 -3.39 -18.64
C LEU A 324 -45.62 -3.14 -19.73
N PHE A 325 -46.91 -3.02 -19.39
CA PHE A 325 -48.00 -3.05 -20.38
C PHE A 325 -48.21 -1.74 -21.14
N ASN A 326 -47.96 -0.60 -20.51
CA ASN A 326 -48.22 0.74 -21.07
C ASN A 326 -46.94 1.54 -21.33
N VAL A 327 -45.84 0.83 -21.52
CA VAL A 327 -44.51 1.41 -21.71
C VAL A 327 -44.29 1.64 -23.22
N PRO A 328 -43.74 2.79 -23.63
CA PRO A 328 -43.35 3.01 -25.02
C PRO A 328 -42.40 1.91 -25.50
N PRO A 329 -42.63 1.32 -26.71
CA PRO A 329 -41.80 0.23 -27.23
C PRO A 329 -40.44 0.75 -27.68
N GLU A 330 -39.52 0.85 -26.72
CA GLU A 330 -38.17 1.39 -26.86
C GLU A 330 -37.15 0.44 -26.23
N GLN A 331 -35.86 0.69 -26.48
CA GLN A 331 -34.77 -0.03 -25.84
C GLN A 331 -34.42 0.66 -24.51
N TYR A 332 -34.66 -0.05 -23.41
CA TYR A 332 -34.35 0.42 -22.05
C TYR A 332 -33.11 -0.30 -21.53
N GLU A 333 -32.10 0.48 -21.11
CA GLU A 333 -30.79 -0.07 -20.75
C GLU A 333 -30.36 0.32 -19.34
N THR A 334 -29.56 -0.55 -18.73
CA THR A 334 -28.85 -0.29 -17.49
C THR A 334 -27.53 -1.05 -17.48
N SER A 335 -26.61 -0.71 -16.57
CA SER A 335 -25.33 -1.40 -16.44
C SER A 335 -25.23 -2.07 -15.06
N LEU A 336 -24.80 -3.33 -15.05
CA LEU A 336 -24.61 -4.10 -13.82
C LEU A 336 -23.12 -4.21 -13.48
N MET A 337 -22.81 -4.08 -12.19
CA MET A 337 -21.47 -4.28 -11.65
C MET A 337 -21.46 -5.55 -10.81
N TYR A 338 -20.57 -6.48 -11.16
CA TYR A 338 -20.33 -7.71 -10.44
C TYR A 338 -19.03 -7.62 -9.66
N GLU A 339 -19.03 -8.11 -8.42
CA GLU A 339 -17.84 -8.13 -7.56
C GLU A 339 -17.71 -9.49 -6.88
N ILE A 340 -16.47 -9.98 -6.78
CA ILE A 340 -16.11 -11.18 -6.02
C ILE A 340 -15.28 -10.76 -4.79
N SER A 341 -15.60 -11.31 -3.63
CA SER A 341 -14.89 -11.01 -2.38
C SER A 341 -14.73 -12.26 -1.50
N PRO A 342 -13.75 -12.28 -0.58
CA PRO A 342 -13.69 -13.28 0.48
C PRO A 342 -14.99 -13.30 1.29
N ARG A 343 -15.44 -14.49 1.68
CA ARG A 343 -16.51 -14.66 2.67
C ARG A 343 -15.99 -14.57 4.10
#